data_AF-A0A2B3TZZ0-F1
#
_entry.id   AF-A0A2B3TZZ0-F1
#
_cell.length_a   1.000
_cell.length_b   1.000
_cell.length_c   1.000
_cell.angle_alpha   90.00
_cell.angle_beta   90.00
_cell.angle_gamma   90.00
#
_symmetry.space_group_name_H-M   'P 1'
#
loop_
_entity.id
_entity.type
_entity.pdbx_description
1 polymer ?
#
loop_
_entity_poly.entity_id
_entity_poly.type
_entity_poly.pdbx_seq_one_letter_code
_entity_poly.pdbx_strand_id
1 'polypeptide(L)'
;MVLPPEEFNQISSQQKEWVENILKSENERLIVAEKDGKVVGWVVFEITKNRKRLSHTGSFGILIRRGYRGLQIGKMLLKALLEWAEKNPLIEKVSLGVFLAKMIKKEEEGIFY
;
A
#
# COMPACT_ATOMS: atom_id res chain seq x y z
N MET A 1 -4.89 -5.17 5.01
CA MET A 1 -3.86 -6.18 5.28
C MET A 1 -2.94 -5.61 6.34
N VAL A 2 -2.87 -6.21 7.54
CA VAL A 2 -1.87 -5.83 8.55
C VAL A 2 -0.80 -6.90 8.46
N LEU A 3 0.37 -6.56 7.92
CA LEU A 3 1.48 -7.50 7.84
C LEU A 3 2.05 -7.73 9.25
N PRO A 4 2.31 -9.00 9.63
CA PRO A 4 3.01 -9.33 10.87
C PRO A 4 4.40 -8.65 10.93
N PRO A 5 4.88 -8.22 12.11
CA PRO A 5 6.18 -7.57 12.26
C PRO A 5 7.36 -8.43 11.78
N GLU A 6 7.23 -9.77 11.81
CA GLU A 6 8.31 -10.69 11.41
C GLU A 6 8.61 -10.65 9.91
N GLU A 7 7.67 -10.26 9.05
CA GLU A 7 7.86 -10.17 7.60
C GLU A 7 8.58 -8.89 7.15
N PHE A 8 8.90 -7.97 8.08
CA PHE A 8 9.48 -6.67 7.77
C PHE A 8 11.01 -6.69 7.62
N ASN A 9 11.69 -7.75 8.06
CA ASN A 9 13.15 -7.74 8.27
C ASN A 9 13.99 -8.40 7.16
N GLN A 10 13.38 -8.93 6.10
CA GLN A 10 14.13 -9.39 4.94
C GLN A 10 13.56 -8.77 3.67
N ILE A 11 14.34 -7.89 3.04
CA ILE A 11 14.09 -7.49 1.66
C ILE A 11 14.39 -8.72 0.80
N SER A 12 13.36 -9.50 0.48
CA SER A 12 13.54 -10.68 -0.37
C SER A 12 13.90 -10.26 -1.79
N SER A 13 14.59 -11.14 -2.53
CA SER A 13 14.85 -10.95 -3.97
C SER A 13 13.56 -10.61 -4.73
N GLN A 14 12.44 -11.23 -4.31
CA GLN A 14 11.10 -11.00 -4.83
C GLN A 14 10.64 -9.55 -4.66
N GLN A 15 10.92 -8.93 -3.51
CA GLN A 15 10.54 -7.55 -3.24
C GLN A 15 11.36 -6.56 -4.08
N LYS A 16 12.65 -6.84 -4.30
CA LYS A 16 13.48 -6.02 -5.20
C LYS A 16 12.95 -6.07 -6.63
N GLU A 17 12.72 -7.28 -7.14
CA GLU A 17 12.17 -7.48 -8.48
C GLU A 17 10.80 -6.82 -8.63
N TRP A 18 9.95 -6.91 -7.62
CA TRP A 18 8.65 -6.23 -7.60
C TRP A 18 8.79 -4.70 -7.71
N VAL A 19 9.67 -4.08 -6.93
CA VAL A 19 9.93 -2.62 -7.03
C VAL A 19 10.50 -2.26 -8.40
N GLU A 20 11.46 -3.03 -8.92
CA GLU A 20 12.03 -2.78 -10.24
C GLU A 20 10.99 -2.84 -11.36
N ASN A 21 10.04 -3.78 -11.26
CA ASN A 21 8.95 -3.88 -12.23
C ASN A 21 8.02 -2.67 -12.17
N ILE A 22 7.70 -2.16 -10.98
CA ILE A 22 6.91 -0.94 -10.82
C ILE A 22 7.65 0.27 -11.43
N LEU A 23 8.96 0.38 -11.21
CA LEU A 23 9.77 1.47 -11.74
C LEU A 23 9.89 1.46 -13.27
N LYS A 24 9.75 0.30 -13.92
CA LYS A 24 9.75 0.15 -15.38
C LYS A 24 8.39 0.41 -16.03
N SER A 25 7.32 0.50 -15.23
CA SER A 25 5.95 0.68 -15.72
C SER A 25 5.57 2.16 -15.84
N GLU A 26 4.87 2.51 -16.90
CA GLU A 26 4.31 3.86 -17.09
C GLU A 26 2.99 4.07 -16.33
N ASN A 27 2.33 2.97 -15.93
CA ASN A 27 0.98 2.98 -15.35
C ASN A 27 0.94 2.49 -13.91
N GLU A 28 2.09 2.17 -13.33
CA GLU A 28 2.24 1.82 -11.92
C GLU A 28 3.11 2.86 -11.22
N ARG A 29 2.94 3.02 -9.91
CA ARG A 29 3.67 4.05 -9.17
C ARG A 29 3.90 3.64 -7.73
N LEU A 30 5.13 3.80 -7.26
CA LEU A 30 5.49 3.72 -5.85
C LEU A 30 5.93 5.11 -5.37
N ILE A 31 5.30 5.62 -4.32
CA ILE A 31 5.64 6.89 -3.67
C ILE A 31 5.99 6.59 -2.21
N VAL A 32 7.13 7.09 -1.76
CA VAL A 32 7.60 6.92 -0.38
C VAL A 32 7.45 8.23 0.39
N ALA A 33 7.10 8.12 1.67
CA ALA A 33 7.15 9.21 2.63
C ALA A 33 8.45 9.07 3.42
N GLU A 34 9.28 10.11 3.37
CA GLU A 34 10.51 10.21 4.12
C GLU A 34 10.39 11.26 5.22
N LYS A 35 10.96 10.96 6.38
CA LYS A 35 11.15 11.92 7.46
C LYS A 35 12.50 11.66 8.10
N ASP A 36 13.31 12.72 8.26
CA ASP A 36 14.63 12.67 8.89
C ASP A 36 15.56 11.59 8.27
N GLY A 37 15.59 11.49 6.94
CA GLY A 37 16.41 10.50 6.23
C GLY A 37 15.87 9.07 6.28
N LYS A 38 14.66 8.84 6.81
CA LYS A 38 14.07 7.51 7.00
C LYS A 38 12.73 7.39 6.30
N VAL A 39 12.53 6.27 5.60
CA VAL A 39 11.23 5.92 5.05
C VAL A 39 10.27 5.57 6.19
N VAL A 40 9.16 6.31 6.28
CA VAL A 40 8.14 6.19 7.34
C VAL A 40 6.79 5.69 6.81
N GLY A 41 6.65 5.58 5.49
CA GLY A 41 5.50 4.98 4.84
C GLY A 41 5.66 4.99 3.32
N TRP A 42 4.73 4.34 2.63
CA TRP A 42 4.67 4.33 1.19
C TRP A 42 3.24 4.09 0.71
N VAL A 43 2.97 4.49 -0.52
CA VAL A 43 1.78 4.10 -1.28
C VAL A 43 2.21 3.55 -2.63
N VAL A 44 1.63 2.43 -3.02
CA VAL A 44 1.85 1.81 -4.33
C VAL A 44 0.53 1.74 -5.07
N PHE A 45 0.53 2.06 -6.36
CA PHE A 45 -0.57 1.80 -7.28
C PHE A 45 -0.11 0.80 -8.32
N GLU A 46 -0.90 -0.25 -8.49
CA GLU A 46 -0.63 -1.35 -9.42
C GLU A 46 -1.85 -1.54 -10.34
N ILE A 47 -1.58 -1.80 -11.61
CA ILE A 47 -2.64 -2.08 -12.58
C ILE A 47 -3.19 -3.49 -12.36
N THR A 48 -4.48 -3.67 -12.67
CA THR A 48 -5.07 -5.02 -12.63
C THR A 48 -4.46 -5.88 -13.75
N LYS A 49 -3.53 -6.77 -13.39
CA LYS A 49 -2.85 -7.65 -14.35
C LYS A 49 -3.84 -8.65 -15.00
N ASN A 50 -3.50 -9.14 -16.18
CA ASN A 50 -4.21 -10.19 -16.94
C ASN A 50 -5.55 -9.85 -17.62
N ARG A 51 -5.92 -8.58 -17.79
CA ARG A 51 -7.02 -8.22 -18.73
C ARG A 51 -6.68 -6.92 -19.46
N LYS A 52 -6.39 -7.00 -20.77
CA LYS A 52 -6.18 -5.82 -21.65
C LYS A 52 -7.31 -4.79 -21.54
N ARG A 53 -8.52 -5.22 -21.19
CA ARG A 53 -9.69 -4.36 -21.01
C ARG A 53 -9.73 -3.63 -19.65
N LEU A 54 -8.84 -3.94 -18.70
CA LEU A 54 -8.82 -3.36 -17.35
C LEU A 54 -7.50 -2.64 -17.04
N SER A 55 -6.61 -2.45 -18.03
CA SER A 55 -5.35 -1.75 -17.85
C SER A 55 -5.51 -0.26 -17.50
N HIS A 56 -6.71 0.30 -17.69
CA HIS A 56 -7.09 1.66 -17.26
C HIS A 56 -7.56 1.72 -15.79
N THR A 57 -7.60 0.58 -15.10
CA THR A 57 -8.02 0.46 -13.70
C THR A 57 -6.93 -0.18 -12.86
N GLY A 58 -6.67 0.40 -11.70
CA GLY A 58 -5.71 -0.15 -10.74
C GLY A 58 -6.17 -0.04 -9.30
N SER A 59 -5.46 -0.76 -8.45
CA SER A 59 -5.63 -0.72 -7.00
C SER A 59 -4.41 -0.16 -6.33
N PHE A 60 -4.60 0.53 -5.21
CA PHE A 60 -3.47 0.98 -4.40
C PHE A 60 -3.42 0.35 -3.02
N GLY A 61 -2.19 0.19 -2.51
CA GLY A 61 -1.90 -0.20 -1.14
C GLY A 61 -1.14 0.92 -0.44
N ILE A 62 -1.48 1.21 0.81
CA ILE A 62 -0.79 2.21 1.64
C ILE A 62 -0.34 1.59 2.95
N LEU A 63 0.91 1.86 3.32
CA LEU A 63 1.49 1.41 4.59
C LEU A 63 2.18 2.58 5.28
N ILE A 64 1.91 2.74 6.57
CA ILE A 64 2.54 3.75 7.42
C ILE A 64 3.10 3.03 8.64
N ARG A 65 4.38 3.30 8.92
CA ARG A 65 5.11 2.74 10.06
C ARG A 65 4.39 3.09 11.37
N ARG A 66 4.31 2.12 12.29
CA ARG A 66 3.74 2.35 13.63
C ARG A 66 4.53 3.49 14.32
N GLY A 67 3.83 4.41 14.96
CA GLY A 67 4.40 5.65 15.53
C GLY A 67 4.34 6.89 14.62
N TYR A 68 4.07 6.71 13.32
CA TYR A 68 3.93 7.81 12.36
C TYR A 68 2.47 7.99 11.89
N ARG A 69 1.53 7.31 12.53
CA ARG A 69 0.09 7.45 12.26
C ARG A 69 -0.47 8.68 12.97
N GLY A 70 -1.57 9.24 12.48
CA GLY A 70 -2.14 10.49 13.01
C GLY A 70 -1.43 11.76 12.55
N LEU A 71 -0.28 11.64 11.87
CA LEU A 71 0.50 12.77 11.35
C LEU A 71 0.13 13.19 9.92
N GLN A 72 -1.06 12.81 9.45
CA GLN A 72 -1.54 13.08 8.08
C GLN A 72 -0.66 12.54 6.93
N ILE A 73 0.40 11.76 7.22
CA ILE A 73 1.29 11.15 6.21
C ILE A 73 0.49 10.33 5.19
N GLY A 74 -0.51 9.57 5.64
CA GLY A 74 -1.37 8.80 4.75
C GLY A 74 -2.15 9.67 3.77
N LYS A 75 -2.63 10.83 4.22
CA LYS A 75 -3.34 11.80 3.39
C LYS A 75 -2.39 12.44 2.37
N MET A 76 -1.16 12.76 2.77
CA MET A 76 -0.15 13.31 1.85
C MET A 76 0.23 12.31 0.77
N LEU A 77 0.49 11.05 1.15
CA LEU A 77 0.78 9.96 0.21
C LEU A 77 -0.37 9.75 -0.77
N LEU A 78 -1.61 9.69 -0.27
CA LEU A 78 -2.78 9.52 -1.12
C LEU A 78 -2.98 10.71 -2.06
N LYS A 79 -2.79 11.95 -1.58
CA LYS A 79 -2.88 13.15 -2.43
C LYS A 79 -1.85 13.10 -3.56
N ALA A 80 -0.60 12.77 -3.25
CA ALA A 80 0.46 12.63 -4.24
C ALA A 80 0.16 11.53 -5.27
N LEU A 81 -0.46 10.42 -4.84
CA LEU A 81 -0.89 9.36 -5.74
C LEU A 81 -2.01 9.84 -6.67
N LEU A 82 -3.03 10.52 -6.15
CA LEU A 82 -4.15 11.02 -6.95
C LEU A 82 -3.69 12.09 -7.94
N GLU A 83 -2.82 13.02 -7.53
CA GLU A 83 -2.24 14.03 -8.42
C GLU A 83 -1.41 13.41 -9.54
N TRP A 84 -0.72 12.29 -9.28
CA TRP A 84 -0.03 11.53 -10.33
C TRP A 84 -1.03 10.83 -11.27
N ALA A 85 -2.06 10.19 -10.71
CA ALA A 85 -3.07 9.48 -11.49
C ALA A 85 -3.87 10.43 -12.41
N GLU A 86 -4.26 11.61 -11.93
CA GLU A 86 -4.96 12.64 -12.72
C GLU A 86 -4.14 13.15 -13.91
N LYS A 87 -2.81 13.14 -13.79
CA LYS A 87 -1.89 13.55 -14.87
C LYS A 87 -1.58 12.41 -15.84
N ASN A 88 -1.97 11.17 -15.53
CA ASN A 88 -1.70 10.02 -16.36
C ASN A 88 -2.93 9.72 -17.24
N PRO A 89 -2.87 10.00 -18.56
CA PRO A 89 -4.02 9.80 -19.45
C PRO A 89 -4.42 8.32 -19.62
N LEU A 90 -3.59 7.39 -19.17
CA LEU A 90 -3.84 5.95 -19.24
C LEU A 90 -4.65 5.43 -18.04
N ILE A 91 -4.88 6.26 -17.00
CA ILE A 91 -5.61 5.88 -15.79
C ILE A 91 -6.98 6.54 -15.81
N GLU A 92 -8.03 5.72 -15.85
CA GLU A 92 -9.42 6.18 -15.83
C GLU A 92 -10.04 6.02 -14.43
N LYS A 93 -9.55 5.06 -13.63
CA LYS A 93 -10.13 4.75 -12.32
C LYS A 93 -9.11 4.24 -11.30
N VAL A 94 -9.11 4.85 -10.12
CA VAL A 94 -8.37 4.39 -8.93
C VAL A 94 -9.34 3.73 -7.96
N SER A 95 -9.06 2.49 -7.54
CA SER A 95 -9.91 1.74 -6.60
C SER A 95 -9.12 1.28 -5.36
N LEU A 96 -9.79 1.18 -4.21
CA LEU A 96 -9.20 0.63 -2.98
C LEU A 96 -10.10 -0.48 -2.44
N GLY A 97 -9.54 -1.68 -2.28
CA GLY A 97 -10.19 -2.77 -1.55
C GLY A 97 -9.64 -2.86 -0.13
N VAL A 98 -10.46 -2.56 0.88
CA VAL A 98 -10.10 -2.80 2.29
C VAL A 98 -10.94 -3.95 2.81
N PHE A 99 -10.28 -5.03 3.26
CA PHE A 99 -10.94 -6.08 4.03
C PHE A 99 -11.16 -5.59 5.47
N LEU A 100 -12.41 -5.56 5.92
CA LEU A 100 -12.78 -5.35 7.33
C LEU A 100 -12.42 -6.61 8.12
N ALA A 101 -11.18 -6.72 8.58
CA ALA A 101 -10.83 -7.69 9.61
C ALA A 101 -11.24 -7.11 10.97
N LYS A 102 -12.46 -7.42 11.41
CA LYS A 102 -12.89 -7.16 12.79
C LYS A 102 -12.18 -8.16 13.70
N MET A 103 -11.52 -7.67 14.75
CA MET A 103 -10.82 -8.48 15.75
C MET A 103 -11.79 -9.46 16.42
N ILE A 104 -11.54 -10.76 16.33
CA ILE A 104 -11.94 -11.69 17.38
C ILE A 104 -10.85 -11.61 18.43
N LYS A 105 -11.07 -10.84 19.50
CA LYS A 105 -10.36 -11.08 20.76
C LYS A 105 -10.90 -12.41 21.27
N LYS A 106 -10.06 -13.45 21.31
CA LYS A 106 -10.31 -14.60 22.16
C LYS A 106 -10.07 -14.13 23.58
N GLU A 107 -11.14 -13.84 24.31
CA GLU A 107 -11.09 -13.80 25.77
C GLU A 107 -10.82 -15.23 26.22
N GLU A 108 -9.62 -15.46 26.76
CA GLU A 108 -9.41 -16.54 27.71
C GLU A 108 -10.12 -16.11 29.00
N GLU A 109 -11.35 -16.58 29.22
CA GLU A 109 -11.85 -16.70 30.57
C GLU A 109 -11.81 -18.16 30.97
N GLY A 110 -10.83 -18.44 31.83
CA GLY A 110 -10.80 -19.61 32.66
C GLY A 110 -12.05 -19.69 33.54
N ILE A 111 -12.47 -20.93 33.72
CA ILE A 111 -13.59 -21.44 34.50
C ILE A 111 -13.57 -20.91 35.94
N PHE A 112 -14.66 -20.34 36.46
CA PHE A 112 -15.10 -20.50 37.85
C PHE A 112 -16.63 -20.39 37.97
N TYR A 113 -17.26 -21.55 38.23
CA TYR A 113 -18.66 -21.90 38.58
C TYR A 113 -19.84 -21.27 37.82
#